data_AF-A0A0M0BUF7-F1
#
_entry.id   AF-A0A0M0BUF7-F1
#
_cell.length_a   1.000
_cell.length_b   1.000
_cell.length_c   1.000
_cell.angle_alpha   90.00
_cell.angle_beta   90.00
_cell.angle_gamma   90.00
#
_symmetry.space_group_name_H-M   'P 1'
#
loop_
_entity.id
_entity.type
_entity.pdbx_description
1 polymer ?
#
loop_
_entity_poly.entity_id
_entity_poly.type
_entity_poly.pdbx_seq_one_letter_code
_entity_poly.pdbx_strand_id
1 'polypeptide(L)'
;MVQKEIKKKTRVYGTIATLSAIVLVALIYVYGSTPGVFTPDTLPETSPMKTFTSYDELKNFLTINTQDGSKYYGGGPLDSQFFGSTRETLDGTLPIPAPATLGEGDYSSNSYSTTNIQVAGVDEADMVKTDGEYIYVATNNNFQSSSQNNVYIVKADPQDSRVIAEIALGNSTYVAGLFLSQDGGKLVVIGSQYQMYAYEEAAQAEDIMIYPYYSSVNTFLNVYDVSEKDSPVLARNLTLSGSYFNSRMIGNYVYAVVSQPTYFINNDVVLPQ
;
A
#
# COMPACT_ATOMS: atom_id res chain seq x y z
N MET A 1 -19.59 23.71 66.60
CA MET A 1 -19.74 24.65 65.46
C MET A 1 -18.82 24.30 64.29
N VAL A 2 -17.53 24.02 64.55
CA VAL A 2 -16.49 23.70 63.55
C VAL A 2 -16.81 22.52 62.62
N GLN A 3 -17.28 21.39 63.15
CA GLN A 3 -17.62 20.18 62.36
C GLN A 3 -18.69 20.40 61.28
N LYS A 4 -19.70 21.24 61.56
CA LYS A 4 -20.77 21.56 60.61
C LYS A 4 -20.26 22.44 59.47
N GLU A 5 -19.29 23.30 59.76
CA GLU A 5 -18.67 24.18 58.78
C GLU A 5 -17.70 23.43 57.86
N ILE A 6 -16.93 22.49 58.41
CA ILE A 6 -16.08 21.58 57.63
C ILE A 6 -16.94 20.76 56.67
N LYS A 7 -18.01 20.11 57.16
CA LYS A 7 -18.90 19.29 56.30
C LYS A 7 -19.57 20.12 55.20
N LYS A 8 -19.91 21.39 55.47
CA LYS A 8 -20.45 22.31 54.48
C LYS A 8 -19.40 22.67 53.42
N LYS A 9 -18.18 23.00 53.83
CA LYS A 9 -17.06 23.32 52.93
C LYS A 9 -16.67 22.13 52.06
N THR A 10 -16.55 20.93 52.63
CA THR A 10 -16.25 19.69 51.87
C THR A 10 -17.32 19.39 50.82
N ARG A 11 -18.60 19.58 51.14
CA ARG A 11 -19.69 19.41 50.16
C ARG A 11 -19.58 20.41 49.01
N VAL A 12 -19.30 21.68 49.32
CA VAL A 12 -19.15 22.75 48.31
C VAL A 12 -17.94 22.50 47.41
N TYR A 13 -16.77 22.19 47.98
CA TYR A 13 -15.57 21.90 47.19
C TYR A 13 -15.72 20.61 46.37
N GLY A 14 -16.38 19.59 46.90
CA GLY A 14 -16.69 18.36 46.16
C GLY A 14 -17.61 18.61 44.96
N THR A 15 -18.63 19.45 45.12
CA THR A 15 -19.51 19.84 44.00
C THR A 15 -18.80 20.69 42.94
N ILE A 16 -17.90 21.59 43.36
CA ILE A 16 -17.12 22.40 42.42
C ILE A 16 -16.14 21.52 41.63
N ALA A 17 -15.44 20.60 42.30
CA ALA A 17 -14.50 19.71 41.65
C ALA A 17 -15.16 18.79 40.60
N THR A 18 -16.35 18.26 40.92
CA THR A 18 -17.11 17.42 39.98
C THR A 18 -17.63 18.21 38.78
N LEU A 19 -18.14 19.43 38.99
CA LEU A 19 -18.55 20.30 37.89
C LEU A 19 -17.37 20.69 36.98
N SER A 20 -16.23 21.04 37.56
CA SER A 20 -15.01 21.36 36.79
C SER A 20 -14.50 20.18 35.98
N ALA A 21 -14.57 18.95 36.52
CA ALA A 21 -14.18 17.75 35.79
C ALA A 21 -15.10 17.47 34.59
N ILE A 22 -16.42 17.65 34.75
CA ILE A 22 -17.39 17.48 33.65
C ILE A 22 -17.13 18.51 32.55
N VAL A 23 -16.89 19.77 32.91
CA VAL A 23 -16.57 20.83 31.93
C VAL A 23 -15.26 20.50 31.20
N LEU A 24 -14.23 20.03 31.91
CA LEU A 24 -12.97 19.64 31.29
C LEU A 24 -13.14 18.49 30.29
N VAL A 25 -13.89 17.44 30.66
CA VAL A 25 -14.18 16.31 29.75
C VAL A 25 -14.97 16.77 28.53
N ALA A 26 -15.96 17.65 28.72
CA ALA A 26 -16.71 18.22 27.60
C ALA A 26 -15.81 19.07 26.68
N LEU A 27 -14.88 19.85 27.23
CA LEU A 27 -13.92 20.62 26.43
C LEU A 27 -12.94 19.71 25.67
N ILE A 28 -12.45 18.65 26.30
CA ILE A 28 -11.60 17.64 25.64
C ILE A 28 -12.39 16.95 24.51
N TYR A 29 -13.68 16.64 24.72
CA TYR A 29 -14.49 16.03 23.68
C TYR A 29 -14.81 17.01 22.53
N VAL A 30 -15.12 18.27 22.83
CA VAL A 30 -15.48 19.28 21.81
C VAL A 30 -14.27 19.73 21.02
N TYR A 31 -13.11 19.92 21.66
CA TYR A 31 -11.92 20.49 21.02
C TYR A 31 -10.80 19.47 20.76
N GLY A 32 -10.80 18.33 21.45
CA GLY A 32 -9.77 17.30 21.32
C GLY A 32 -10.11 16.15 20.36
N SER A 33 -11.39 15.97 19.98
CA SER A 33 -11.83 14.87 19.09
C SER A 33 -12.07 15.29 17.64
N THR A 34 -11.97 16.58 17.30
CA THR A 34 -12.00 17.01 15.89
C THR A 34 -10.56 17.06 15.40
N PRO A 35 -10.05 16.02 14.69
CA PRO A 35 -8.79 16.15 13.99
C PRO A 35 -8.89 17.37 13.08
N GLY A 36 -7.95 18.31 13.25
CA GLY A 36 -7.85 19.45 12.34
C GLY A 36 -7.66 18.90 10.93
N VAL A 37 -8.71 18.99 10.11
CA VAL A 37 -8.59 18.70 8.69
C VAL A 37 -7.80 19.88 8.14
N PHE A 38 -6.49 19.71 8.00
CA PHE A 38 -5.66 20.60 7.20
C PHE A 38 -6.04 20.35 5.75
N THR A 39 -7.15 20.93 5.31
CA THR A 39 -7.37 21.13 3.87
C THR A 39 -6.29 22.11 3.42
N PRO A 40 -5.37 21.73 2.52
CA PRO A 40 -4.44 22.70 1.97
C PRO A 40 -5.25 23.85 1.36
N ASP A 41 -4.94 25.09 1.76
CA ASP A 41 -5.61 26.31 1.27
C ASP A 41 -5.52 26.44 -0.26
N THR A 42 -4.56 25.73 -0.86
CA THR A 42 -4.42 25.55 -2.29
C THR A 42 -4.19 24.07 -2.60
N LEU A 43 -5.18 23.42 -3.23
CA LEU A 43 -4.87 22.24 -4.02
C LEU A 43 -3.91 22.69 -5.13
N PRO A 44 -2.80 21.98 -5.40
CA PRO A 44 -1.99 22.30 -6.57
C PRO A 44 -2.94 22.31 -7.78
N GLU A 45 -2.92 23.38 -8.57
CA GLU A 45 -3.60 23.40 -9.87
C GLU A 45 -2.94 22.31 -10.73
N THR A 46 -3.50 21.11 -10.66
CA THR A 46 -3.14 20.04 -11.56
C THR A 46 -3.64 20.49 -12.92
N SER A 47 -2.75 20.68 -13.89
CA SER A 47 -3.18 20.74 -15.27
C SER A 47 -4.02 19.50 -15.53
N PRO A 48 -5.30 19.63 -15.93
CA PRO A 48 -6.14 18.48 -16.14
C PRO A 48 -5.47 17.58 -17.17
N MET A 49 -5.39 16.29 -16.88
CA MET A 49 -4.94 15.32 -17.88
C MET A 49 -5.81 15.48 -19.12
N LYS A 50 -5.18 15.55 -20.29
CA LYS A 50 -5.92 15.63 -21.55
C LYS A 50 -6.83 14.41 -21.65
N THR A 51 -8.14 14.66 -21.74
CA THR A 51 -9.12 13.62 -22.00
C THR A 51 -9.24 13.38 -23.49
N PHE A 52 -9.62 12.15 -23.85
CA PHE A 52 -9.87 11.76 -25.23
C PHE A 52 -11.30 11.22 -25.31
N THR A 53 -12.00 11.59 -26.36
CA THR A 53 -13.40 11.20 -26.61
C THR A 53 -13.51 9.82 -27.26
N SER A 54 -12.40 9.26 -27.75
CA SER A 54 -12.31 7.93 -28.35
C SER A 54 -10.90 7.34 -28.29
N TYR A 55 -10.80 6.02 -28.43
CA TYR A 55 -9.50 5.34 -28.59
C TYR A 55 -8.74 5.80 -29.83
N ASP A 56 -9.44 6.14 -30.91
CA ASP A 56 -8.81 6.66 -32.14
C ASP A 56 -8.17 8.04 -31.90
N GLU A 57 -8.83 8.90 -31.12
CA GLU A 57 -8.28 10.21 -30.74
C GLU A 57 -7.01 10.05 -29.89
N LEU A 58 -7.03 9.14 -28.92
CA LEU A 58 -5.86 8.78 -28.11
C LEU A 58 -4.72 8.22 -28.98
N LYS A 59 -5.03 7.28 -29.88
CA LYS A 59 -4.06 6.66 -30.78
C LYS A 59 -3.38 7.70 -31.68
N ASN A 60 -4.16 8.59 -32.28
CA ASN A 60 -3.64 9.67 -33.12
C ASN A 60 -2.77 10.64 -32.31
N PHE A 61 -3.21 11.01 -31.10
CA PHE A 61 -2.42 11.86 -30.22
C PHE A 61 -1.07 11.24 -29.89
N LEU A 62 -1.03 9.96 -29.51
CA LEU A 62 0.22 9.25 -29.21
C LEU A 62 1.11 9.17 -30.46
N THR A 63 0.54 8.87 -31.62
CA THR A 63 1.29 8.79 -32.89
C THR A 63 1.97 10.12 -33.26
N ILE A 64 1.27 11.25 -33.05
CA ILE A 64 1.80 12.59 -33.38
C ILE A 64 2.84 13.05 -32.36
N ASN A 65 2.63 12.76 -31.07
CA ASN A 65 3.40 13.36 -29.98
C ASN A 65 4.56 12.48 -29.48
N THR A 66 4.70 11.25 -29.98
CA THR A 66 5.85 10.42 -29.64
C THR A 66 6.98 10.66 -30.64
N GLN A 67 7.87 11.60 -30.34
CA GLN A 67 9.15 11.74 -31.02
C GLN A 67 10.26 11.21 -30.10
N ASP A 68 11.11 10.32 -30.62
CA ASP A 68 12.21 9.69 -29.89
C ASP A 68 11.81 9.02 -28.56
N GLY A 69 11.00 7.95 -28.66
CA GLY A 69 10.70 7.10 -27.51
C GLY A 69 11.98 6.58 -26.84
N SER A 70 11.97 6.50 -25.51
CA SER A 70 13.09 5.94 -24.75
C SER A 70 13.39 4.52 -25.23
N LYS A 71 14.65 4.22 -25.57
CA LYS A 71 15.12 2.86 -25.90
C LYS A 71 15.09 1.89 -24.70
N TYR A 72 14.70 2.39 -23.54
CA TYR A 72 14.62 1.63 -22.30
C TYR A 72 13.18 1.20 -22.05
N TYR A 73 13.00 -0.08 -21.71
CA TYR A 73 11.74 -0.57 -21.17
C TYR A 73 11.52 0.07 -19.79
N GLY A 74 10.67 1.09 -19.76
CA GLY A 74 10.20 1.71 -18.53
C GLY A 74 9.18 0.79 -17.86
N GLY A 75 9.49 0.36 -16.64
CA GLY A 75 8.55 -0.31 -15.74
C GLY A 75 8.06 0.62 -14.63
N GLY A 76 7.13 0.13 -13.82
CA GLY A 76 6.72 0.78 -12.58
C GLY A 76 7.75 0.59 -11.47
N PRO A 77 7.61 1.31 -10.33
CA PRO A 77 8.54 1.23 -9.21
C PRO A 77 8.81 -0.21 -8.72
N LEU A 78 7.79 -1.09 -8.72
CA LEU A 78 7.94 -2.49 -8.29
C LEU A 78 8.81 -3.32 -9.22
N ASP A 79 8.79 -3.04 -10.53
CA ASP A 79 9.50 -3.83 -11.53
C ASP A 79 11.01 -3.77 -11.28
N SER A 80 11.50 -2.58 -10.90
CA SER A 80 12.90 -2.38 -10.52
C SER A 80 13.33 -3.19 -9.29
N GLN A 81 12.41 -3.47 -8.37
CA GLN A 81 12.68 -4.27 -7.17
C GLN A 81 12.64 -5.76 -7.50
N PHE A 82 11.70 -6.17 -8.35
CA PHE A 82 11.55 -7.57 -8.76
C PHE A 82 12.75 -8.06 -9.59
N PHE A 83 13.23 -7.25 -10.54
CA PHE A 83 14.40 -7.58 -11.38
C PHE A 83 15.75 -7.25 -10.72
N GLY A 84 15.73 -6.55 -9.59
CA GLY A 84 16.94 -6.07 -8.92
C GLY A 84 17.63 -4.97 -9.73
N SER A 85 17.47 -3.71 -9.31
CA SER A 85 18.32 -2.64 -9.82
C SER A 85 19.78 -2.91 -9.46
N THR A 86 20.64 -3.09 -10.47
CA THR A 86 22.06 -2.78 -10.31
C THR A 86 22.13 -1.27 -9.99
N ARG A 87 22.34 -0.96 -8.70
CA ARG A 87 22.61 0.39 -8.18
C ARG A 87 23.93 0.99 -8.69
N GLU A 88 24.28 0.78 -9.96
CA GLU A 88 25.53 1.27 -10.55
C GLU A 88 25.34 2.40 -11.57
N THR A 89 24.13 2.89 -11.85
CA THR A 89 23.95 3.97 -12.84
C THR A 89 23.15 5.19 -12.41
N LEU A 90 22.83 5.35 -11.11
CA LEU A 90 22.26 6.60 -10.60
C LEU A 90 23.31 7.34 -9.78
N ASP A 91 23.95 8.29 -10.44
CA ASP A 91 24.74 9.37 -9.87
C ASP A 91 23.92 10.14 -8.80
N GLY A 92 24.02 9.65 -7.56
CA GLY A 92 24.34 10.46 -6.38
C GLY A 92 23.47 11.64 -5.96
N THR A 93 22.25 11.87 -6.48
CA THR A 93 21.59 13.19 -6.25
C THR A 93 20.14 13.20 -5.74
N LEU A 94 19.53 12.06 -5.38
CA LEU A 94 18.23 12.12 -4.67
C LEU A 94 18.42 12.01 -3.15
N PRO A 95 18.06 13.04 -2.36
CA PRO A 95 18.18 13.01 -0.91
C PRO A 95 17.19 11.98 -0.33
N ILE A 96 17.72 11.01 0.41
CA ILE A 96 16.93 10.07 1.20
C ILE A 96 16.52 10.80 2.49
N PRO A 97 15.22 10.93 2.81
CA PRO A 97 14.80 11.46 4.11
C PRO A 97 15.28 10.51 5.21
N ALA A 98 15.96 11.06 6.22
CA ALA A 98 16.45 10.30 7.36
C ALA A 98 15.27 9.67 8.15
N PRO A 99 15.44 8.47 8.74
CA PRO A 99 14.43 7.89 9.63
C PRO A 99 14.17 8.85 10.80
N ALA A 100 12.90 9.07 11.13
CA ALA A 100 12.53 9.80 12.33
C ALA A 100 13.02 9.05 13.58
N THR A 101 13.56 9.79 14.54
CA THR A 101 13.99 9.27 15.84
C THR A 101 12.81 8.65 16.58
N LEU A 102 12.95 7.40 17.01
CA LEU A 102 11.97 6.68 17.83
C LEU A 102 11.75 7.43 19.15
N GLY A 103 10.52 7.90 19.38
CA GLY A 103 10.10 8.44 20.66
C GLY A 103 9.86 7.31 21.66
N GLU A 104 10.40 7.46 22.87
CA GLU A 104 10.21 6.55 24.00
C GLU A 104 8.75 6.68 24.51
N GLY A 105 7.92 5.69 24.23
CA GLY A 105 6.51 5.64 24.64
C GLY A 105 6.24 4.48 25.59
N ASP A 106 5.59 4.78 26.71
CA ASP A 106 5.17 3.85 27.77
C ASP A 106 4.11 2.85 27.25
N TYR A 107 4.40 1.55 27.34
CA TYR A 107 3.57 0.49 26.76
C TYR A 107 2.39 0.16 27.70
N SER A 108 1.23 0.77 27.46
CA SER A 108 -0.03 0.23 27.98
C SER A 108 -0.45 -1.00 27.16
N SER A 109 -0.82 -2.09 27.85
CA SER A 109 -0.88 -3.45 27.31
C SER A 109 -2.08 -3.77 26.41
N ASN A 110 -2.54 -2.84 25.56
CA ASN A 110 -3.57 -3.12 24.54
C ASN A 110 -3.55 -2.16 23.34
N SER A 111 -2.40 -1.52 23.05
CA SER A 111 -2.26 -0.58 21.93
C SER A 111 -1.42 -1.22 20.81
N TYR A 112 -1.94 -1.26 19.58
CA TYR A 112 -1.17 -1.64 18.39
C TYR A 112 -0.76 -0.37 17.61
N SER A 113 0.38 -0.43 16.94
CA SER A 113 0.84 0.65 16.08
C SER A 113 0.03 0.66 14.77
N THR A 114 -0.64 1.76 14.47
CA THR A 114 -1.06 2.07 13.10
C THR A 114 0.18 2.45 12.30
N THR A 115 0.29 2.04 11.03
CA THR A 115 1.36 2.55 10.16
C THR A 115 1.20 4.08 10.04
N ASN A 116 2.30 4.80 9.86
CA ASN A 116 2.32 6.27 9.87
C ASN A 116 1.49 6.81 8.68
N ILE A 117 0.19 6.97 8.92
CA ILE A 117 -0.77 7.46 7.93
C ILE A 117 -0.40 8.90 7.59
N GLN A 118 0.07 9.13 6.35
CA GLN A 118 0.46 10.47 5.88
C GLN A 118 -0.74 11.43 5.81
N VAL A 119 -1.97 10.90 5.70
CA VAL A 119 -3.25 11.65 5.66
C VAL A 119 -4.37 10.85 6.34
N ALA A 120 -5.02 11.42 7.37
CA ALA A 120 -6.06 10.74 8.14
C ALA A 120 -7.15 10.09 7.26
N GLY A 121 -7.46 8.82 7.55
CA GLY A 121 -8.48 8.05 6.82
C GLY A 121 -8.01 7.47 5.47
N VAL A 122 -6.75 7.65 5.11
CA VAL A 122 -6.13 7.07 3.93
C VAL A 122 -5.09 6.02 4.35
N ASP A 123 -5.28 4.78 3.92
CA ASP A 123 -4.33 3.69 4.15
C ASP A 123 -3.41 3.49 2.93
N GLU A 124 -2.17 3.09 3.15
CA GLU A 124 -1.15 2.83 2.13
C GLU A 124 -0.95 1.32 1.94
N ALA A 125 -0.42 0.90 0.78
CA ALA A 125 -0.11 -0.50 0.56
C ALA A 125 1.14 -0.88 1.38
N ASP A 126 0.95 -1.68 2.44
CA ASP A 126 2.03 -2.17 3.30
C ASP A 126 2.16 -3.69 3.18
N MET A 127 3.39 -4.21 3.32
CA MET A 127 3.62 -5.66 3.34
C MET A 127 3.08 -6.35 4.59
N VAL A 128 2.79 -5.58 5.64
CA VAL A 128 2.27 -6.06 6.93
C VAL A 128 1.06 -5.21 7.33
N LYS A 129 -0.06 -5.86 7.65
CA LYS A 129 -1.25 -5.24 8.24
C LYS A 129 -1.66 -5.99 9.50
N THR A 130 -2.44 -5.35 10.35
CA THR A 130 -2.96 -5.97 11.58
C THR A 130 -4.34 -5.43 11.91
N ASP A 131 -5.20 -6.28 12.48
CA ASP A 131 -6.46 -5.90 13.13
C ASP A 131 -6.38 -5.93 14.67
N GLY A 132 -5.16 -6.11 15.20
CA GLY A 132 -4.90 -6.23 16.64
C GLY A 132 -4.92 -7.67 17.16
N GLU A 133 -5.63 -8.60 16.51
CA GLU A 133 -5.67 -10.02 16.88
C GLU A 133 -4.90 -10.90 15.89
N TYR A 134 -4.83 -10.47 14.63
CA TYR A 134 -4.11 -11.12 13.55
C TYR A 134 -3.13 -10.16 12.86
N ILE A 135 -2.04 -10.73 12.35
CA ILE A 135 -1.07 -10.07 11.49
C ILE A 135 -1.17 -10.71 10.11
N TYR A 136 -1.31 -9.88 9.08
CA TYR A 136 -1.33 -10.26 7.69
C TYR A 136 0.00 -9.85 7.08
N VAL A 137 0.81 -10.80 6.61
CA VAL A 137 2.15 -10.52 6.09
C VAL A 137 2.33 -11.15 4.73
N ALA A 138 2.71 -10.32 3.76
CA ALA A 138 3.10 -10.77 2.44
C ALA A 138 4.60 -11.01 2.36
N THR A 139 5.02 -11.96 1.53
CA THR A 139 6.42 -12.17 1.17
C THR A 139 6.67 -11.76 -0.27
N ASN A 140 7.92 -11.34 -0.53
CA ASN A 140 8.40 -11.04 -1.85
C ASN A 140 9.72 -11.75 -2.11
N ASN A 141 9.77 -12.38 -3.26
CA ASN A 141 10.93 -12.99 -3.84
C ASN A 141 11.23 -12.29 -5.17
N ASN A 142 12.50 -12.15 -5.50
CA ASN A 142 12.93 -11.58 -6.78
C ASN A 142 12.82 -12.63 -7.91
N PHE A 143 13.10 -12.19 -9.13
CA PHE A 143 12.98 -13.02 -10.34
C PHE A 143 13.86 -14.29 -10.38
N GLN A 144 14.91 -14.38 -9.54
CA GLN A 144 15.82 -15.53 -9.49
C GLN A 144 15.33 -16.61 -8.51
N SER A 145 14.33 -16.30 -7.68
CA SER A 145 13.80 -17.24 -6.72
C SER A 145 12.88 -18.26 -7.39
N SER A 146 13.06 -19.52 -7.02
CA SER A 146 12.12 -20.61 -7.35
C SER A 146 10.94 -20.69 -6.36
N SER A 147 10.98 -19.91 -5.27
CA SER A 147 9.92 -19.86 -4.27
C SER A 147 8.78 -18.94 -4.68
N GLN A 148 7.55 -19.38 -4.43
CA GLN A 148 6.37 -18.56 -4.59
C GLN A 148 6.28 -17.51 -3.48
N ASN A 149 5.63 -16.40 -3.80
CA ASN A 149 5.24 -15.41 -2.81
C ASN A 149 3.96 -15.86 -2.13
N ASN A 150 3.86 -15.61 -0.84
CA ASN A 150 2.73 -16.03 -0.03
C ASN A 150 2.24 -14.86 0.80
N VAL A 151 0.98 -14.94 1.22
CA VAL A 151 0.45 -14.12 2.32
C VAL A 151 0.13 -15.05 3.48
N TYR A 152 0.66 -14.73 4.65
CA TYR A 152 0.39 -15.47 5.88
C TYR A 152 -0.54 -14.67 6.79
N ILE A 153 -1.48 -15.37 7.41
CA ILE A 153 -2.30 -14.85 8.50
C ILE A 153 -1.76 -15.48 9.79
N VAL A 154 -1.33 -14.64 10.72
CA VAL A 154 -0.65 -15.04 11.95
C VAL A 154 -1.48 -14.57 13.13
N LYS A 155 -1.75 -15.45 14.10
CA LYS A 155 -2.37 -15.05 15.35
C LYS A 155 -1.39 -14.22 16.19
N ALA A 156 -1.79 -13.01 16.55
CA ALA A 156 -0.99 -12.02 17.27
C ALA A 156 -1.11 -12.18 18.81
N ASP A 157 -1.02 -13.41 19.30
CA ASP A 157 -1.05 -13.73 20.72
C ASP A 157 0.37 -14.04 21.22
N PRO A 158 0.95 -13.27 22.14
CA PRO A 158 2.30 -13.55 22.67
C PRO A 158 2.46 -14.95 23.29
N GLN A 159 1.38 -15.59 23.73
CA GLN A 159 1.41 -16.93 24.32
C GLN A 159 1.15 -18.05 23.29
N ASP A 160 0.53 -17.72 22.15
CA ASP A 160 0.12 -18.67 21.10
C ASP A 160 0.28 -18.05 19.70
N SER A 161 1.45 -17.48 19.43
CA SER A 161 1.73 -16.88 18.13
C SER A 161 2.07 -17.97 17.11
N ARG A 162 1.23 -18.09 16.09
CA ARG A 162 1.36 -19.11 15.04
C ARG A 162 0.70 -18.67 13.76
N VAL A 163 1.21 -19.18 12.64
CA VAL A 163 0.53 -19.09 11.35
C VAL A 163 -0.76 -19.91 11.41
N ILE A 164 -1.87 -19.32 10.99
CA ILE A 164 -3.19 -19.97 10.98
C ILE A 164 -3.72 -20.19 9.57
N ALA A 165 -3.25 -19.41 8.59
CA ALA A 165 -3.55 -19.59 7.18
C ALA A 165 -2.38 -19.13 6.31
N GLU A 166 -2.33 -19.71 5.11
CA GLU A 166 -1.39 -19.38 4.05
C GLU A 166 -2.17 -19.22 2.74
N ILE A 167 -1.89 -18.14 2.03
CA ILE A 167 -2.42 -17.86 0.69
C ILE A 167 -1.23 -17.88 -0.26
N ALA A 168 -1.11 -18.95 -1.05
CA ALA A 168 -0.10 -19.05 -2.08
C ALA A 168 -0.46 -18.12 -3.26
N LEU A 169 0.48 -17.27 -3.67
CA LEU A 169 0.32 -16.43 -4.85
C LEU A 169 0.89 -17.14 -6.09
N GLY A 170 0.44 -16.69 -7.26
CA GLY A 170 0.92 -17.23 -8.53
C GLY A 170 2.42 -17.02 -8.74
N ASN A 171 2.98 -17.80 -9.66
CA ASN A 171 4.38 -17.65 -10.08
C ASN A 171 4.65 -16.26 -10.65
N SER A 172 5.91 -15.83 -10.55
CA SER A 172 6.40 -14.57 -11.11
C SER A 172 5.57 -13.36 -10.67
N THR A 173 5.12 -13.38 -9.42
CA THR A 173 4.44 -12.24 -8.80
C THR A 173 5.41 -11.41 -7.99
N TYR A 174 5.03 -10.16 -7.70
CA TYR A 174 5.68 -9.31 -6.72
C TYR A 174 4.61 -8.43 -6.06
N VAL A 175 4.45 -8.58 -4.76
CA VAL A 175 3.41 -7.91 -3.96
C VAL A 175 3.82 -6.45 -3.73
N ALA A 176 2.92 -5.53 -4.06
CA ALA A 176 3.05 -4.12 -3.73
C ALA A 176 2.72 -3.86 -2.26
N GLY A 177 1.71 -4.57 -1.76
CA GLY A 177 1.27 -4.53 -0.38
C GLY A 177 -0.12 -5.11 -0.20
N LEU A 178 -0.64 -4.90 0.99
CA LEU A 178 -1.90 -5.41 1.50
C LEU A 178 -2.80 -4.25 1.93
N PHE A 179 -4.11 -4.46 1.85
CA PHE A 179 -5.12 -3.61 2.46
C PHE A 179 -6.13 -4.45 3.22
N LEU A 180 -6.53 -4.01 4.41
CA LEU A 180 -7.53 -4.67 5.23
C LEU A 180 -8.78 -3.80 5.33
N SER A 181 -9.97 -4.38 5.11
CA SER A 181 -11.23 -3.67 5.30
C SER A 181 -11.41 -3.22 6.75
N GLN A 182 -12.17 -2.14 6.94
CA GLN A 182 -12.40 -1.56 8.28
C GLN A 182 -13.04 -2.55 9.26
N ASP A 183 -13.82 -3.51 8.75
CA ASP A 183 -14.45 -4.58 9.51
C ASP A 183 -13.56 -5.83 9.68
N GLY A 184 -12.34 -5.85 9.11
CA GLY A 184 -11.43 -6.99 9.15
C GLY A 184 -11.92 -8.24 8.40
N GLY A 185 -12.96 -8.12 7.58
CA GLY A 185 -13.55 -9.24 6.83
C GLY A 185 -12.98 -9.44 5.43
N LYS A 186 -12.26 -8.46 4.87
CA LYS A 186 -11.67 -8.54 3.53
C LYS A 186 -10.22 -8.13 3.51
N LEU A 187 -9.41 -8.89 2.80
CA LEU A 187 -8.01 -8.62 2.55
C LEU A 187 -7.79 -8.41 1.05
N VAL A 188 -7.24 -7.27 0.64
CA VAL A 188 -6.80 -7.05 -0.74
C VAL A 188 -5.29 -7.27 -0.80
N VAL A 189 -4.86 -8.15 -1.69
CA VAL A 189 -3.46 -8.33 -2.09
C VAL A 189 -3.29 -7.65 -3.45
N ILE A 190 -2.44 -6.63 -3.51
CA ILE A 190 -2.14 -5.90 -4.74
C ILE A 190 -0.67 -6.10 -5.12
N GLY A 191 -0.38 -6.29 -6.41
CA GLY A 191 0.97 -6.52 -6.88
C GLY A 191 1.08 -6.60 -8.40
N SER A 192 2.28 -6.89 -8.88
CA SER A 192 2.57 -7.14 -10.29
C SER A 192 2.73 -8.64 -10.54
N GLN A 193 2.34 -9.10 -11.71
CA GLN A 193 2.65 -10.42 -12.26
C GLN A 193 3.39 -10.24 -13.58
N TYR A 194 4.50 -10.96 -13.75
CA TYR A 194 5.39 -10.85 -14.90
C TYR A 194 5.28 -12.08 -15.78
N GLN A 195 5.06 -11.87 -17.08
CA GLN A 195 5.19 -12.92 -18.07
C GLN A 195 6.63 -12.98 -18.54
N MET A 196 7.37 -13.98 -18.09
CA MET A 196 8.78 -14.17 -18.45
C MET A 196 8.94 -14.93 -19.74
N TYR A 197 9.88 -14.49 -20.58
CA TYR A 197 10.47 -15.36 -21.58
C TYR A 197 11.67 -16.07 -20.96
N ALA A 198 11.58 -17.39 -20.85
CA ALA A 198 12.77 -18.21 -20.71
C ALA A 198 13.38 -18.37 -22.11
N TYR A 199 14.59 -17.86 -22.32
CA TYR A 199 15.37 -18.29 -23.47
C TYR A 199 15.85 -19.71 -23.18
N GLU A 200 15.42 -20.69 -23.99
CA GLU A 200 16.00 -22.02 -23.94
C GLU A 200 17.49 -21.93 -24.25
N GLU A 201 18.22 -22.79 -23.54
CA GLU A 201 19.67 -22.90 -23.32
C GLU A 201 20.47 -23.13 -24.63
N ALA A 202 20.39 -22.21 -25.59
CA ALA A 202 21.06 -22.27 -26.89
C ALA A 202 21.93 -21.03 -27.12
N ALA A 203 22.75 -20.66 -26.13
CA ALA A 203 23.88 -19.77 -26.35
C ALA A 203 25.05 -20.25 -25.48
N GLN A 204 25.68 -21.34 -25.92
CA GLN A 204 27.02 -21.74 -25.48
C GLN A 204 28.05 -20.75 -26.06
N ALA A 205 27.98 -19.50 -25.61
CA ALA A 205 29.04 -18.53 -25.76
C ALA A 205 29.33 -18.03 -24.34
N GLU A 206 30.51 -18.38 -23.81
CA GLU A 206 30.95 -18.13 -22.43
C GLU A 206 30.94 -16.65 -21.99
N ASP A 207 30.56 -15.71 -22.88
CA ASP A 207 30.63 -14.27 -22.69
C ASP A 207 29.31 -13.49 -22.89
N ILE A 208 28.16 -14.18 -23.07
CA ILE A 208 26.87 -13.47 -23.24
C ILE A 208 25.97 -13.68 -22.03
N MET A 209 25.94 -12.68 -21.14
CA MET A 209 24.93 -12.59 -20.09
C MET A 209 23.60 -12.14 -20.70
N ILE A 210 22.71 -13.10 -20.98
CA ILE A 210 21.33 -12.80 -21.42
C ILE A 210 20.50 -12.52 -20.16
N TYR A 211 20.17 -11.25 -19.92
CA TYR A 211 19.26 -10.87 -18.85
C TYR A 211 17.83 -11.33 -19.19
N PRO A 212 17.10 -11.97 -18.27
CA PRO A 212 15.71 -12.31 -18.51
C PRO A 212 14.91 -11.01 -18.72
N TYR A 213 14.09 -11.04 -19.76
CA TYR A 213 13.24 -9.94 -20.16
C TYR A 213 11.77 -10.43 -20.18
N TYR A 214 10.83 -9.59 -19.75
CA TYR A 214 9.41 -9.96 -19.64
C TYR A 214 8.61 -9.45 -20.85
N SER A 215 7.66 -10.24 -21.35
CA SER A 215 6.78 -9.81 -22.45
C SER A 215 5.84 -8.69 -22.02
N SER A 216 5.32 -8.85 -20.81
CA SER A 216 4.25 -8.03 -20.26
C SER A 216 4.25 -8.13 -18.75
N VAL A 217 3.72 -7.08 -18.13
CA VAL A 217 3.47 -6.98 -16.71
C VAL A 217 2.00 -6.66 -16.53
N ASN A 218 1.36 -7.35 -15.60
CA ASN A 218 -0.02 -7.12 -15.23
C ASN A 218 -0.10 -6.78 -13.75
N THR A 219 -0.84 -5.75 -13.39
CA THR A 219 -1.16 -5.45 -12.00
C THR A 219 -2.38 -6.26 -11.59
N PHE A 220 -2.25 -7.07 -10.53
CA PHE A 220 -3.36 -7.83 -9.96
C PHE A 220 -3.85 -7.19 -8.65
N LEU A 221 -5.15 -7.31 -8.39
CA LEU A 221 -5.83 -7.02 -7.13
C LEU A 221 -6.69 -8.23 -6.79
N ASN A 222 -6.24 -9.04 -5.84
CA ASN A 222 -6.97 -10.20 -5.35
C ASN A 222 -7.64 -9.82 -4.02
N VAL A 223 -8.97 -9.87 -3.99
CA VAL A 223 -9.78 -9.62 -2.80
C VAL A 223 -10.16 -10.97 -2.20
N TYR A 224 -9.67 -11.24 -1.01
CA TYR A 224 -10.02 -12.40 -0.21
C TYR A 224 -11.08 -12.03 0.83
N ASP A 225 -12.07 -12.89 0.97
CA ASP A 225 -12.87 -12.97 2.18
C ASP A 225 -12.03 -13.66 3.27
N VAL A 226 -11.84 -12.96 4.38
CA VAL A 226 -11.06 -13.41 5.53
C VAL A 226 -11.90 -13.36 6.81
N SER A 227 -13.24 -13.37 6.71
CA SER A 227 -14.12 -13.44 7.88
C SER A 227 -13.77 -14.66 8.75
N GLU A 228 -13.54 -15.82 8.12
CA GLU A 228 -12.92 -17.00 8.74
C GLU A 228 -11.41 -16.99 8.51
N LYS A 229 -10.64 -16.64 9.54
CA LYS A 229 -9.21 -16.28 9.43
C LYS A 229 -8.29 -17.46 9.08
N ASP A 230 -8.70 -18.68 9.39
CA ASP A 230 -7.99 -19.93 9.10
C ASP A 230 -8.36 -20.52 7.72
N SER A 231 -9.36 -19.96 7.04
CA SER A 231 -9.83 -20.44 5.74
C SER A 231 -10.17 -19.27 4.77
N PRO A 232 -9.18 -18.45 4.38
CA PRO A 232 -9.39 -17.34 3.45
C PRO A 232 -9.86 -17.82 2.07
N VAL A 233 -10.83 -17.12 1.48
CA VAL A 233 -11.43 -17.48 0.18
C VAL A 233 -11.30 -16.32 -0.81
N LEU A 234 -10.80 -16.59 -2.02
CA LEU A 234 -10.74 -15.58 -3.08
C LEU A 234 -12.15 -15.18 -3.51
N ALA A 235 -12.56 -13.95 -3.20
CA ALA A 235 -13.87 -13.41 -3.52
C ALA A 235 -13.89 -12.66 -4.86
N ARG A 236 -12.77 -12.03 -5.25
CA ARG A 236 -12.65 -11.29 -6.51
C ARG A 236 -11.20 -11.24 -6.98
N ASN A 237 -10.99 -11.39 -8.28
CA ASN A 237 -9.73 -11.11 -8.95
C ASN A 237 -9.97 -9.99 -9.98
N LEU A 238 -9.13 -8.95 -9.94
CA LEU A 238 -9.02 -7.94 -10.96
C LEU A 238 -7.58 -7.92 -11.46
N THR A 239 -7.39 -7.99 -12.78
CA THR A 239 -6.07 -7.91 -13.41
C THR A 239 -6.12 -6.83 -14.47
N LEU A 240 -5.13 -5.94 -14.48
CA LEU A 240 -5.00 -4.85 -15.45
C LEU A 240 -3.65 -4.93 -16.14
N SER A 241 -3.62 -4.64 -17.44
CA SER A 241 -2.38 -4.53 -18.19
C SER A 241 -1.56 -3.34 -17.68
N GLY A 242 -0.27 -3.55 -17.42
CA GLY A 242 0.67 -2.52 -16.96
C GLY A 242 1.21 -2.73 -15.54
N SER A 243 2.20 -1.91 -15.21
CA SER A 243 2.93 -1.94 -13.96
C SER A 243 2.21 -1.15 -12.88
N TYR A 244 2.24 -1.68 -11.65
CA TYR A 244 1.78 -0.94 -10.49
C TYR A 244 2.62 0.32 -10.30
N PHE A 245 1.96 1.45 -10.10
CA PHE A 245 2.60 2.73 -9.78
C PHE A 245 2.42 3.09 -8.31
N ASN A 246 1.17 3.17 -7.85
CA ASN A 246 0.84 3.47 -6.44
C ASN A 246 -0.61 3.07 -6.13
N SER A 247 -0.96 2.97 -4.85
CA SER A 247 -2.34 2.74 -4.42
C SER A 247 -2.62 3.31 -3.03
N ARG A 248 -3.89 3.61 -2.78
CA ARG A 248 -4.40 4.12 -1.51
C ARG A 248 -5.76 3.51 -1.24
N MET A 249 -6.07 3.27 0.02
CA MET A 249 -7.40 2.86 0.44
C MET A 249 -8.07 3.97 1.24
N ILE A 250 -9.33 4.27 0.91
CA ILE A 250 -10.16 5.25 1.59
C ILE A 250 -11.49 4.61 1.90
N GLY A 251 -11.84 4.52 3.19
CA GLY A 251 -13.00 3.74 3.63
C GLY A 251 -12.80 2.26 3.27
N ASN A 252 -13.72 1.70 2.49
CA ASN A 252 -13.66 0.31 2.00
C ASN A 252 -13.27 0.21 0.51
N TYR A 253 -12.72 1.28 -0.08
CA TYR A 253 -12.36 1.34 -1.49
C TYR A 253 -10.85 1.47 -1.67
N VAL A 254 -10.28 0.59 -2.50
CA VAL A 254 -8.89 0.68 -2.95
C VAL A 254 -8.84 1.40 -4.29
N TYR A 255 -8.05 2.47 -4.34
CA TYR A 255 -7.72 3.22 -5.54
C TYR A 255 -6.30 2.86 -5.94
N ALA A 256 -6.11 2.40 -7.18
CA ALA A 256 -4.81 2.02 -7.70
C ALA A 256 -4.51 2.80 -8.99
N VAL A 257 -3.25 3.17 -9.15
CA VAL A 257 -2.69 3.77 -10.36
C VAL A 257 -1.81 2.72 -11.02
N VAL A 258 -2.15 2.37 -12.26
CA VAL A 258 -1.42 1.43 -13.10
C VAL A 258 -0.89 2.21 -14.30
N SER A 259 0.36 1.97 -14.66
CA SER A 259 1.02 2.61 -15.79
C SER A 259 1.48 1.56 -16.78
N GLN A 260 1.16 1.75 -18.05
CA GLN A 260 1.67 0.93 -19.13
C GLN A 260 2.36 1.84 -20.15
N PRO A 261 3.65 1.63 -20.44
CA PRO A 261 4.30 2.36 -21.52
C PRO A 261 3.63 2.00 -22.84
N THR A 262 3.44 3.01 -23.68
CA THR A 262 3.00 2.81 -25.06
C THR A 262 4.22 2.46 -25.92
N TYR A 263 4.08 1.43 -26.75
CA TYR A 263 5.10 1.02 -27.70
C TYR A 263 4.53 0.95 -29.11
N PHE A 264 5.41 1.17 -30.09
CA PHE A 264 5.08 1.02 -31.50
C PHE A 264 5.51 -0.36 -31.97
N ILE A 265 4.58 -1.12 -32.54
CA ILE A 265 4.89 -2.33 -33.31
C ILE A 265 4.47 -2.05 -34.75
N ASN A 266 5.41 -2.15 -35.69
CA ASN A 266 5.13 -1.96 -37.12
C ASN A 266 4.33 -0.67 -37.43
N ASN A 267 4.71 0.46 -36.80
CA ASN A 267 4.05 1.76 -36.93
C ASN A 267 2.66 1.88 -36.28
N ASP A 268 2.19 0.85 -35.56
CA ASP A 268 0.97 0.89 -34.77
C ASP A 268 1.26 1.03 -33.27
N VAL A 269 0.55 1.96 -32.65
CA VAL A 269 0.54 2.21 -31.19
C VAL A 269 -0.27 1.10 -30.50
N VAL A 270 0.35 0.38 -29.56
CA VAL A 270 -0.37 -0.55 -28.69
C VAL A 270 -0.91 0.19 -27.46
N LEU A 271 -2.24 0.09 -27.26
CA LEU A 271 -2.93 0.71 -26.14
C LEU A 271 -3.10 -0.29 -24.98
N PRO A 272 -3.19 0.20 -23.73
CA PRO A 272 -3.55 -0.64 -22.58
C PRO A 272 -4.90 -1.33 -22.79
N GLN A 273 -5.02 -2.59 -22.36
CA GLN A 273 -6.23 -3.41 -22.40
C GLN A 273 -6.76 -3.67 -20.99
#